data_AF-A0ABC8TDL7-F1
#
_entry.id   AF-A0ABC8TDL7-F1
#
_cell.length_a   1.000
_cell.length_b   1.000
_cell.length_c   1.000
_cell.angle_alpha   90.00
_cell.angle_beta   90.00
_cell.angle_gamma   90.00
#
_symmetry.space_group_name_H-M   'P 1'
#
loop_
_entity.id
_entity.type
_entity.pdbx_description
1 polymer ?
#
loop_
_entity_poly.entity_id
_entity_poly.type
_entity_poly.pdbx_seq_one_letter_code
_entity_poly.pdbx_strand_id
1 'polypeptide(L)'
;MSFSKWVLLIFTLSLFAPVPIFSDSSLTSKGLSEIPSYFLNFAKKPEVFDWMVRIRRKIHANPELGYEEFETSKLIRAELDKMGIPYKYPVAGTGVVGFIGSGKPPFVALRADMDALSMQEMIEWEHKSKNPGKMHACGHDAHVAMLLGAAKILQEHHEALMHWDDLIADGLSGVVNVICWNLRSFRVVKTWNWKLWTSFIYLWCGGGHRGCHVVKEFYE
;
A
#
# COMPACT_ATOMS: atom_id res chain seq x y z
N MET A 1 -35.35 44.33 -42.06
CA MET A 1 -34.99 43.91 -40.69
C MET A 1 -35.02 42.38 -40.53
N SER A 2 -34.21 41.61 -41.27
CA SER A 2 -34.33 40.14 -41.24
C SER A 2 -33.03 39.39 -41.62
N PHE A 3 -31.89 39.78 -41.04
CA PHE A 3 -30.65 39.00 -41.19
C PHE A 3 -29.98 38.73 -39.84
N SER A 4 -30.05 39.67 -38.91
CA SER A 4 -29.46 39.55 -37.56
C SER A 4 -30.11 38.45 -36.68
N LYS A 5 -31.39 38.12 -36.88
CA LYS A 5 -32.09 37.11 -36.07
C LYS A 5 -31.65 35.66 -36.38
N TRP A 6 -31.14 35.39 -37.58
CA TRP A 6 -30.67 34.05 -37.96
C TRP A 6 -29.24 33.78 -37.50
N VAL A 7 -28.41 34.82 -37.41
CA VAL A 7 -27.02 34.71 -36.90
C VAL A 7 -27.00 34.37 -35.41
N LEU A 8 -27.95 34.89 -34.63
CA LEU A 8 -28.08 34.55 -33.21
C LEU A 8 -28.59 33.12 -32.98
N LEU A 9 -29.42 32.58 -33.88
CA LEU A 9 -30.00 31.23 -33.73
C LEU A 9 -28.97 30.11 -34.00
N ILE A 10 -28.01 30.37 -34.89
CA ILE A 10 -26.92 29.42 -35.19
C ILE A 10 -25.87 29.41 -34.08
N PHE A 11 -25.61 30.54 -33.41
CA PHE A 11 -24.65 30.62 -32.31
C PHE A 11 -25.16 29.99 -30.99
N THR A 12 -26.47 29.89 -30.79
CA THR A 12 -27.04 29.22 -29.61
C THR A 12 -27.13 27.71 -29.76
N LEU A 13 -27.05 27.16 -30.98
CA LEU A 13 -27.17 25.72 -31.23
C LEU A 13 -25.83 24.96 -31.21
N SER A 14 -24.70 25.66 -31.13
CA SER A 14 -23.35 25.07 -31.04
C SER A 14 -22.82 24.88 -29.60
N LEU A 15 -23.56 25.36 -28.58
CA LEU A 15 -23.21 25.18 -27.16
C LEU A 15 -23.86 23.95 -26.50
N PHE A 16 -24.67 23.19 -27.25
CA PHE A 16 -25.34 21.96 -26.78
C PHE A 16 -25.03 20.74 -27.66
N ALA A 17 -23.85 20.69 -28.27
CA ALA A 17 -23.35 19.41 -28.77
C ALA A 17 -22.78 18.63 -27.57
N PRO A 18 -23.35 17.48 -27.18
CA PRO A 18 -22.74 16.64 -26.17
C PRO A 18 -21.38 16.22 -26.72
N VAL A 19 -20.30 16.64 -26.06
CA VAL A 19 -19.00 16.02 -26.27
C VAL A 19 -19.21 14.54 -25.98
N PRO A 20 -18.98 13.63 -26.94
CA PRO A 20 -19.03 12.22 -26.62
C PRO A 20 -17.86 12.00 -25.65
N ILE A 21 -18.19 11.87 -24.37
CA ILE A 21 -17.30 11.26 -23.39
C ILE A 21 -17.21 9.81 -23.84
N PHE A 22 -16.28 9.54 -24.75
CA PHE A 22 -15.82 8.18 -25.02
C PHE A 22 -15.08 7.73 -23.75
N SER A 23 -15.85 7.26 -22.77
CA SER A 23 -15.32 6.36 -21.76
C SER A 23 -15.18 5.01 -22.46
N ASP A 24 -14.03 4.76 -23.07
CA ASP A 24 -13.69 3.44 -23.57
C ASP A 24 -13.34 2.55 -22.37
N SER A 25 -14.36 2.14 -21.62
CA SER A 25 -14.23 1.25 -20.48
C SER A 25 -14.40 -0.21 -20.90
N SER A 26 -13.84 -0.60 -22.05
CA SER A 26 -13.73 -2.00 -22.41
C SER A 26 -12.34 -2.51 -22.02
N LEU A 27 -12.15 -2.81 -20.73
CA LEU A 27 -11.00 -3.60 -20.28
C LEU A 27 -11.09 -4.97 -20.96
N THR A 28 -10.41 -5.11 -22.09
CA THR A 28 -10.36 -6.35 -22.86
C THR A 28 -9.77 -7.48 -22.00
N SER A 29 -10.14 -8.73 -22.28
CA SER A 29 -9.59 -9.92 -21.61
C SER A 29 -8.05 -9.94 -21.62
N LYS A 30 -7.46 -9.33 -22.64
CA LYS A 30 -6.01 -9.12 -22.79
C LYS A 30 -5.47 -8.14 -21.74
N GLY A 31 -6.15 -7.01 -21.51
CA GLY A 31 -5.81 -6.05 -20.46
C GLY A 31 -5.81 -6.69 -19.06
N LEU A 32 -6.81 -7.52 -18.73
CA LEU A 32 -6.86 -8.25 -17.46
C LEU A 32 -5.69 -9.22 -17.26
N SER A 33 -5.25 -9.89 -18.34
CA SER A 33 -4.11 -10.81 -18.31
C SER A 33 -2.75 -10.11 -18.14
N GLU A 34 -2.68 -8.81 -18.42
CA GLU A 34 -1.46 -7.98 -18.35
C GLU A 34 -1.33 -7.23 -17.01
N ILE A 35 -2.38 -7.15 -16.19
CA ILE A 35 -2.34 -6.49 -14.86
C ILE A 35 -1.24 -7.09 -13.95
N PRO A 36 -1.11 -8.43 -13.80
CA PRO A 36 -0.09 -9.01 -12.93
C PRO A 36 1.33 -8.76 -13.45
N SER A 37 1.52 -8.77 -14.78
CA SER A 37 2.84 -8.55 -15.39
C SER A 37 3.25 -7.08 -15.30
N TYR A 38 2.30 -6.16 -15.45
CA TYR A 38 2.55 -4.73 -15.26
C TYR A 38 3.07 -4.42 -13.85
N PHE A 39 2.35 -4.83 -12.80
CA PHE A 39 2.77 -4.53 -11.41
C PHE A 39 4.11 -5.18 -11.07
N LEU A 40 4.32 -6.41 -11.54
CA LEU A 40 5.60 -7.10 -11.35
C LEU A 40 6.74 -6.38 -12.07
N ASN A 41 6.53 -5.94 -13.31
CA ASN A 41 7.53 -5.20 -14.07
C ASN A 41 7.81 -3.83 -13.45
N PHE A 42 6.77 -3.17 -12.94
CA PHE A 42 6.92 -1.94 -12.19
C PHE A 42 7.77 -2.14 -10.94
N ALA A 43 7.47 -3.15 -10.13
CA ALA A 43 8.24 -3.49 -8.93
C ALA A 43 9.71 -3.84 -9.23
N LYS A 44 9.97 -4.37 -10.43
CA LYS A 44 11.31 -4.72 -10.93
C LYS A 44 12.07 -3.56 -11.57
N LYS A 45 11.43 -2.40 -11.79
CA LYS A 45 12.16 -1.21 -12.27
C LYS A 45 13.35 -0.94 -11.34
N PRO A 46 14.58 -0.74 -11.85
CA PRO A 46 15.77 -0.58 -11.02
C PRO A 46 15.59 0.48 -9.93
N GLU A 47 14.92 1.58 -10.25
CA GLU A 47 14.70 2.69 -9.32
C GLU A 47 13.85 2.28 -8.11
N VAL A 48 12.84 1.44 -8.34
CA VAL A 48 11.92 0.94 -7.31
C VAL A 48 12.57 -0.19 -6.53
N PHE A 49 13.16 -1.16 -7.24
CA PHE A 49 13.83 -2.30 -6.64
C PHE A 49 15.01 -1.86 -5.76
N ASP A 50 15.91 -1.03 -6.27
CA ASP A 50 17.06 -0.55 -5.52
C ASP A 50 16.65 0.30 -4.31
N TRP A 51 15.57 1.08 -4.44
CA TRP A 51 15.00 1.80 -3.31
C TRP A 51 14.47 0.85 -2.23
N MET A 52 13.70 -0.18 -2.59
CA MET A 52 13.25 -1.19 -1.62
C MET A 52 14.43 -1.91 -0.95
N VAL A 53 15.47 -2.25 -1.72
CA VAL A 53 16.70 -2.86 -1.20
C VAL A 53 17.40 -1.93 -0.21
N ARG A 54 17.49 -0.62 -0.50
CA ARG A 54 18.04 0.38 0.42
C ARG A 54 17.23 0.50 1.71
N ILE A 55 15.91 0.53 1.63
CA ILE A 55 15.03 0.57 2.81
C ILE A 55 15.24 -0.68 3.66
N ARG A 56 15.18 -1.87 3.06
CA ARG A 56 15.41 -3.15 3.75
C ARG A 56 16.75 -3.15 4.46
N ARG A 57 17.84 -2.78 3.77
CA ARG A 57 19.19 -2.75 4.34
C ARG A 57 19.32 -1.73 5.47
N LYS A 58 18.66 -0.57 5.38
CA LYS A 58 18.66 0.45 6.42
C LYS A 58 17.98 -0.02 7.71
N ILE A 59 16.85 -0.72 7.57
CA ILE A 59 16.13 -1.32 8.70
C ILE A 59 16.94 -2.49 9.27
N HIS A 60 17.47 -3.39 8.41
CA HIS A 60 18.29 -4.52 8.84
C HIS A 60 19.50 -4.11 9.67
N ALA A 61 20.19 -3.05 9.26
CA ALA A 61 21.38 -2.56 9.95
C ALA A 61 21.08 -1.88 11.30
N ASN A 62 19.84 -1.46 11.56
CA ASN A 62 19.44 -0.79 12.79
C ASN A 62 18.19 -1.46 13.41
N PRO A 63 18.27 -2.74 13.79
CA PRO A 63 17.12 -3.47 14.30
C PRO A 63 16.66 -2.93 15.66
N GLU A 64 15.35 -2.81 15.82
CA GLU A 64 14.68 -2.34 17.03
C GLU A 64 13.73 -3.41 17.58
N LEU A 65 13.62 -3.54 18.90
CA LEU A 65 12.77 -4.56 19.52
C LEU A 65 11.30 -4.11 19.51
N GLY A 66 10.42 -5.03 19.88
CA GLY A 66 9.00 -4.74 19.99
C GLY A 66 8.66 -3.56 20.89
N TYR A 67 7.90 -2.59 20.37
CA TYR A 67 7.54 -1.31 20.99
C TYR A 67 8.69 -0.30 21.15
N GLU A 68 9.87 -0.61 20.61
CA GLU A 68 11.05 0.28 20.58
C GLU A 68 11.38 0.75 19.15
N GLU A 69 10.52 0.48 18.17
CA GLU A 69 10.74 0.70 16.73
C GLU A 69 10.61 2.18 16.31
N PHE A 70 11.24 3.10 17.05
CA PHE A 70 11.09 4.54 16.85
C PHE A 70 11.74 5.03 15.56
N GLU A 71 12.96 4.57 15.25
CA GLU A 71 13.67 4.96 14.03
C GLU A 71 13.10 4.28 12.79
N THR A 72 12.66 3.03 12.92
CA THR A 72 11.95 2.30 11.86
C THR A 72 10.61 2.96 11.55
N SER A 73 9.82 3.30 12.57
CA SER A 73 8.57 4.06 12.42
C SER A 73 8.79 5.42 11.76
N LYS A 74 9.84 6.14 12.17
CA LYS A 74 10.22 7.43 11.59
C LYS A 74 10.62 7.30 10.12
N LEU A 75 11.36 6.24 9.75
CA LEU A 75 11.69 5.95 8.36
C LEU A 75 10.43 5.71 7.53
N ILE A 76 9.51 4.87 8.01
CA ILE A 76 8.25 4.56 7.32
C ILE A 76 7.46 5.84 7.07
N ARG A 77 7.26 6.67 8.10
CA ARG A 77 6.55 7.95 7.98
C ARG A 77 7.19 8.88 6.95
N ALA A 78 8.52 9.01 6.98
CA ALA A 78 9.24 9.83 6.02
C ALA A 78 9.10 9.31 4.57
N GLU A 79 9.01 8.00 4.35
CA GLU A 79 8.75 7.45 3.02
C GLU A 79 7.29 7.66 2.58
N LEU A 80 6.32 7.53 3.49
CA LEU A 80 4.91 7.85 3.21
C LEU A 80 4.72 9.34 2.89
N ASP A 81 5.37 10.23 3.63
CA ASP A 81 5.37 11.68 3.38
C ASP A 81 5.89 11.98 1.96
N LYS A 82 6.99 11.34 1.54
CA LYS A 82 7.56 11.50 0.18
C LYS A 82 6.62 11.03 -0.92
N MET A 83 5.79 10.03 -0.63
CA MET A 83 4.80 9.50 -1.57
C MET A 83 3.49 10.32 -1.56
N GLY A 84 3.33 11.25 -0.61
CA GLY A 84 2.08 11.98 -0.42
C GLY A 84 0.95 11.10 0.14
N ILE A 85 1.29 9.99 0.83
CA ILE A 85 0.31 9.07 1.40
C ILE A 85 -0.05 9.57 2.81
N PRO A 86 -1.32 9.95 3.08
CA PRO A 86 -1.74 10.31 4.42
C PRO A 86 -1.67 9.09 5.36
N TYR A 87 -1.29 9.32 6.62
CA TYR A 87 -1.19 8.26 7.62
C TYR A 87 -1.60 8.72 9.01
N LYS A 88 -1.90 7.74 9.86
CA LYS A 88 -2.13 7.91 11.30
C LYS A 88 -0.93 7.38 12.08
N TYR A 89 -0.47 8.20 13.04
CA TYR A 89 0.59 7.89 14.01
C TYR A 89 0.39 8.75 15.27
N PRO A 90 0.68 8.25 16.49
CA PRO A 90 1.08 6.88 16.81
C PRO A 90 -0.11 5.90 16.87
N VAL A 91 0.11 4.65 16.47
CA VAL A 91 -0.84 3.54 16.66
C VAL A 91 -0.16 2.41 17.44
N ALA A 92 -0.63 2.12 18.66
CA ALA A 92 0.05 1.22 19.61
C ALA A 92 1.53 1.57 19.87
N GLY A 93 1.81 2.86 20.05
CA GLY A 93 3.15 3.37 20.34
C GLY A 93 3.92 3.73 19.07
N THR A 94 4.49 2.74 18.40
CA THR A 94 5.39 2.94 17.24
C THR A 94 4.70 2.70 15.89
N GLY A 95 3.55 2.04 15.87
CA GLY A 95 2.87 1.62 14.65
C GLY A 95 2.35 2.78 13.79
N VAL A 96 2.27 2.51 12.48
CA VAL A 96 1.86 3.46 11.44
C VAL A 96 0.79 2.82 10.55
N VAL A 97 -0.25 3.59 10.22
CA VAL A 97 -1.31 3.16 9.29
C VAL A 97 -1.44 4.19 8.17
N GLY A 98 -1.06 3.84 6.95
CA GLY A 98 -1.23 4.66 5.74
C GLY A 98 -2.51 4.34 4.99
N PHE A 99 -3.07 5.35 4.32
CA PHE A 99 -4.36 5.26 3.60
C PHE A 99 -4.18 5.61 2.13
N ILE A 100 -4.56 4.69 1.23
CA ILE A 100 -4.55 4.89 -0.23
C ILE A 100 -5.91 4.52 -0.80
N GLY A 101 -6.53 5.39 -1.60
CA GLY A 101 -7.85 5.17 -2.21
C GLY A 101 -8.93 6.16 -1.74
N SER A 102 -10.20 5.83 -1.97
CA SER A 102 -11.35 6.76 -1.92
C SER A 102 -11.78 7.27 -0.54
N GLY A 103 -11.22 6.71 0.53
CA GLY A 103 -11.66 6.96 1.90
C GLY A 103 -12.99 6.29 2.28
N LYS A 104 -13.59 5.48 1.40
CA LYS A 104 -14.90 4.83 1.60
C LYS A 104 -14.76 3.29 1.61
N PRO A 105 -15.69 2.56 2.27
CA PRO A 105 -15.70 1.10 2.24
C PRO A 105 -15.96 0.52 0.83
N PRO A 106 -15.60 -0.76 0.59
CA PRO A 106 -14.88 -1.65 1.49
C PRO A 106 -13.43 -1.27 1.75
N PHE A 107 -12.88 -1.77 2.85
CA PHE A 107 -11.48 -1.56 3.21
C PHE A 107 -10.71 -2.87 3.06
N VAL A 108 -9.54 -2.82 2.44
CA VAL A 108 -8.58 -3.93 2.40
C VAL A 108 -7.31 -3.49 3.12
N ALA A 109 -6.77 -4.34 3.99
CA ALA A 109 -5.55 -4.05 4.71
C ALA A 109 -4.40 -4.95 4.25
N LEU A 110 -3.27 -4.33 3.91
CA LEU A 110 -1.97 -4.96 3.71
C LEU A 110 -1.13 -4.71 4.97
N ARG A 111 -0.61 -5.77 5.59
CA ARG A 111 0.10 -5.68 6.87
C ARG A 111 1.52 -6.21 6.81
N ALA A 112 2.44 -5.49 7.45
CA ALA A 112 3.82 -5.91 7.71
C ALA A 112 4.18 -5.68 9.18
N ASP A 113 5.02 -6.57 9.70
CA ASP A 113 5.61 -6.42 11.02
C ASP A 113 6.99 -5.76 10.92
N MET A 114 7.35 -4.94 11.90
CA MET A 114 8.58 -4.14 11.89
C MET A 114 9.55 -4.44 13.03
N ASP A 115 9.18 -5.28 14.00
CA ASP A 115 10.06 -5.57 15.14
C ASP A 115 11.17 -6.58 14.81
N ALA A 116 12.31 -6.42 15.45
CA ALA A 116 13.42 -7.36 15.44
C ALA A 116 13.38 -8.28 16.66
N LEU A 117 14.33 -9.22 16.71
CA LEU A 117 14.52 -10.12 17.85
C LEU A 117 15.77 -9.77 18.65
N SER A 118 15.75 -10.08 19.95
CA SER A 118 16.90 -10.01 20.86
C SER A 118 17.83 -11.21 20.60
N MET A 119 18.54 -11.17 19.48
CA MET A 119 19.46 -12.20 19.02
C MET A 119 20.68 -11.55 18.37
N GLN A 120 21.87 -12.10 18.61
CA GLN A 120 23.10 -11.66 17.95
C GLN A 120 23.13 -12.13 16.50
N GLU A 121 23.32 -11.20 15.57
CA GLU A 121 23.58 -11.54 14.18
C GLU A 121 24.99 -12.12 14.01
N MET A 122 25.07 -13.32 13.46
CA MET A 122 26.32 -14.07 13.23
C MET A 122 26.80 -13.99 11.77
N ILE A 123 25.98 -13.45 10.87
CA ILE A 123 26.31 -13.32 9.45
C ILE A 123 27.23 -12.11 9.30
N GLU A 124 28.40 -12.31 8.71
CA GLU A 124 29.35 -11.23 8.38
C GLU A 124 29.11 -10.75 6.95
N TRP A 125 28.58 -9.53 6.82
CA TRP A 125 28.29 -8.89 5.53
C TRP A 125 28.11 -7.36 5.72
N GLU A 126 28.07 -6.62 4.62
CA GLU A 126 28.09 -5.14 4.62
C GLU A 126 26.95 -4.48 5.40
N HIS A 127 25.77 -5.12 5.46
CA HIS A 127 24.57 -4.54 6.08
C HIS A 127 24.14 -5.28 7.35
N LYS A 128 25.08 -5.98 8.00
CA LYS A 128 24.90 -6.57 9.32
C LYS A 128 24.37 -5.53 10.32
N SER A 129 23.54 -5.99 11.26
CA SER A 129 23.11 -5.24 12.42
C SER A 129 24.29 -4.54 13.10
N LYS A 130 24.13 -3.22 13.30
CA LYS A 130 25.05 -2.37 14.06
C LYS A 130 24.74 -2.36 15.55
N ASN A 131 23.63 -2.99 15.95
CA ASN A 131 23.14 -3.04 17.32
C ASN A 131 23.42 -4.43 17.93
N PRO A 132 24.46 -4.59 18.77
CA PRO A 132 24.79 -5.89 19.36
C PRO A 132 23.59 -6.52 20.09
N GLY A 133 23.41 -7.82 19.91
CA GLY A 133 22.30 -8.57 20.50
C GLY A 133 20.93 -8.31 19.89
N LYS A 134 20.81 -7.54 18.79
CA LYS A 134 19.55 -7.34 18.04
C LYS A 134 19.73 -7.73 16.57
N MET A 135 18.73 -8.40 15.98
CA MET A 135 18.76 -8.88 14.58
C MET A 135 17.34 -9.03 14.00
N HIS A 136 17.15 -8.67 12.72
CA HIS A 136 15.97 -9.06 11.95
C HIS A 136 16.07 -10.51 11.42
N ALA A 137 15.93 -11.49 12.31
CA ALA A 137 16.02 -12.92 11.95
C ALA A 137 14.74 -13.48 11.30
N CYS A 138 13.62 -12.78 11.40
CA CYS A 138 12.33 -13.18 10.81
C CYS A 138 11.97 -12.44 9.51
N GLY A 139 12.88 -11.61 8.97
CA GLY A 139 12.66 -10.90 7.71
C GLY A 139 11.66 -9.72 7.78
N HIS A 140 11.34 -9.23 8.98
CA HIS A 140 10.42 -8.10 9.18
C HIS A 140 10.91 -6.82 8.46
N ASP A 141 12.22 -6.61 8.37
CA ASP A 141 12.85 -5.59 7.52
C ASP A 141 12.47 -5.71 6.04
N ALA A 142 12.39 -6.93 5.51
CA ALA A 142 11.95 -7.19 4.14
C ALA A 142 10.44 -7.01 3.98
N HIS A 143 9.63 -7.42 4.97
CA HIS A 143 8.18 -7.21 4.95
C HIS A 143 7.83 -5.73 4.86
N VAL A 144 8.48 -4.88 5.68
CA VAL A 144 8.29 -3.42 5.63
C VAL A 144 8.69 -2.85 4.27
N ALA A 145 9.83 -3.26 3.73
CA ALA A 145 10.29 -2.78 2.42
C ALA A 145 9.34 -3.18 1.28
N MET A 146 8.84 -4.42 1.28
CA MET A 146 7.85 -4.88 0.30
C MET A 146 6.52 -4.14 0.44
N LEU A 147 6.07 -3.89 1.67
CA LEU A 147 4.83 -3.19 1.93
C LEU A 147 4.91 -1.71 1.49
N LEU A 148 6.04 -1.04 1.70
CA LEU A 148 6.31 0.30 1.15
C LEU A 148 6.37 0.28 -0.38
N GLY A 149 6.92 -0.78 -0.99
CA GLY A 149 6.86 -1.02 -2.44
C GLY A 149 5.44 -1.13 -2.96
N ALA A 150 4.59 -1.92 -2.30
CA ALA A 150 3.17 -2.03 -2.63
C ALA A 150 2.46 -0.67 -2.48
N ALA A 151 2.73 0.06 -1.40
CA ALA A 151 2.18 1.40 -1.18
C ALA A 151 2.54 2.36 -2.32
N LYS A 152 3.81 2.35 -2.76
CA LYS A 152 4.27 3.18 -3.89
C LYS A 152 3.55 2.83 -5.19
N ILE A 153 3.42 1.54 -5.50
CA ILE A 153 2.71 1.07 -6.69
C ILE A 153 1.25 1.53 -6.62
N LEU A 154 0.56 1.27 -5.52
CA LEU A 154 -0.85 1.63 -5.35
C LEU A 154 -1.07 3.14 -5.45
N GLN A 155 -0.15 3.94 -4.91
CA GLN A 155 -0.21 5.40 -4.98
C GLN A 155 -0.02 5.93 -6.41
N GLU A 156 0.78 5.27 -7.26
CA GLU A 156 0.87 5.65 -8.67
C GLU A 156 -0.41 5.32 -9.46
N HIS A 157 -1.21 4.39 -8.95
CA HIS A 157 -2.51 4.01 -9.52
C HIS A 157 -3.70 4.52 -8.70
N HIS A 158 -3.49 5.52 -7.83
CA HIS A 158 -4.53 5.99 -6.92
C HIS A 158 -5.79 6.44 -7.68
N GLU A 159 -5.64 7.09 -8.84
CA GLU A 159 -6.78 7.55 -9.66
C GLU A 159 -7.67 6.39 -10.12
N ALA A 160 -7.06 5.26 -10.50
CA ALA A 160 -7.83 4.06 -10.80
C ALA A 160 -8.57 3.59 -9.54
N LEU A 161 -7.89 3.54 -8.38
CA LEU A 161 -8.54 3.17 -7.11
C LEU A 161 -9.66 4.13 -6.69
N MET A 162 -9.63 5.40 -7.10
CA MET A 162 -10.69 6.38 -6.82
C MET A 162 -11.95 6.19 -7.70
N HIS A 163 -11.77 5.78 -8.96
CA HIS A 163 -12.85 5.66 -9.94
C HIS A 163 -13.34 4.22 -10.14
N TRP A 164 -12.79 3.27 -9.38
CA TRP A 164 -13.22 1.87 -9.40
C TRP A 164 -14.67 1.66 -8.93
N ASP A 165 -15.30 2.68 -8.34
CA ASP A 165 -16.72 2.71 -8.00
C ASP A 165 -17.63 2.59 -9.25
N ASP A 166 -17.16 3.03 -10.42
CA ASP A 166 -17.97 3.06 -11.65
C ASP A 166 -17.84 1.79 -12.53
N LEU A 167 -16.86 0.91 -12.26
CA LEU A 167 -16.48 -0.17 -13.18
C LEU A 167 -16.91 -1.57 -12.78
N ILE A 168 -17.36 -1.80 -11.54
CA ILE A 168 -17.74 -3.15 -11.07
C ILE A 168 -18.96 -3.06 -10.14
N ALA A 169 -20.08 -3.64 -10.60
CA ALA A 169 -21.29 -3.89 -9.80
C ALA A 169 -21.08 -4.88 -8.62
N ASP A 170 -19.86 -5.41 -8.44
CA ASP A 170 -19.46 -6.36 -7.39
C ASP A 170 -18.71 -5.74 -6.19
N GLY A 171 -18.72 -4.41 -6.02
CA GLY A 171 -18.52 -3.80 -4.70
C GLY A 171 -17.11 -3.81 -4.12
N LEU A 172 -16.07 -3.54 -4.92
CA LEU A 172 -14.68 -3.35 -4.44
C LEU A 172 -14.22 -1.88 -4.58
N SER A 173 -14.95 -0.94 -3.98
CA SER A 173 -14.49 0.44 -3.75
C SER A 173 -13.49 0.48 -2.60
N GLY A 174 -12.22 0.16 -2.88
CA GLY A 174 -11.25 -0.22 -1.85
C GLY A 174 -10.32 0.89 -1.36
N VAL A 175 -10.38 1.28 -0.10
CA VAL A 175 -9.20 1.89 0.56
C VAL A 175 -8.23 0.79 0.92
N VAL A 176 -7.01 0.86 0.38
CA VAL A 176 -5.90 0.00 0.80
C VAL A 176 -5.21 0.64 1.98
N ASN A 177 -5.26 -0.05 3.11
CA ASN A 177 -4.59 0.39 4.32
C ASN A 177 -3.27 -0.34 4.45
N VAL A 178 -2.22 0.45 4.56
CA VAL A 178 -0.85 -0.01 4.69
C VAL A 178 -0.52 0.02 6.19
N ILE A 179 -0.58 -1.14 6.84
CA ILE A 179 -0.44 -1.26 8.29
C ILE A 179 0.94 -1.80 8.62
N CYS A 180 1.74 -1.02 9.35
CA CYS A 180 3.02 -1.47 9.88
C CYS A 180 2.95 -1.55 11.41
N TRP A 181 3.03 -2.77 11.96
CA TRP A 181 2.63 -3.02 13.35
C TRP A 181 3.49 -4.04 14.10
N ASN A 182 3.24 -4.20 15.40
CA ASN A 182 3.80 -5.27 16.21
C ASN A 182 2.75 -6.37 16.44
N LEU A 183 3.13 -7.64 16.22
CA LEU A 183 2.29 -8.84 16.38
C LEU A 183 1.54 -8.95 17.71
N ARG A 184 2.07 -8.37 18.79
CA ARG A 184 1.51 -8.56 20.13
C ARG A 184 0.28 -7.71 20.46
N SER A 185 -0.09 -6.76 19.61
CA SER A 185 -1.20 -5.84 19.89
C SER A 185 -2.56 -6.25 19.28
N PHE A 186 -2.67 -7.41 18.63
CA PHE A 186 -3.94 -7.89 18.06
C PHE A 186 -5.08 -7.95 19.11
N ARG A 187 -4.72 -8.18 20.38
CA ARG A 187 -5.67 -8.22 21.50
C ARG A 187 -6.17 -6.84 21.93
N VAL A 188 -5.43 -5.76 21.66
CA VAL A 188 -5.76 -4.38 22.08
C VAL A 188 -6.66 -3.66 21.07
N VAL A 189 -6.69 -4.08 19.79
CA VAL A 189 -7.53 -3.44 18.74
C VAL A 189 -8.98 -3.93 18.74
N LYS A 190 -9.36 -4.92 19.55
CA LYS A 190 -10.76 -5.36 19.64
C LYS A 190 -11.73 -4.23 20.05
N THR A 191 -11.24 -3.14 20.64
CA THR A 191 -12.05 -1.99 21.07
C THR A 191 -12.19 -0.89 20.01
N TRP A 192 -11.43 -0.94 18.91
CA TRP A 192 -11.56 0.00 17.80
C TRP A 192 -12.49 -0.60 16.76
N ASN A 193 -13.76 -0.18 16.79
CA ASN A 193 -14.88 -0.53 15.89
C ASN A 193 -14.49 -1.28 14.58
N TRP A 194 -14.18 -2.58 14.71
CA TRP A 194 -13.56 -3.41 13.67
C TRP A 194 -14.58 -3.96 12.65
N LYS A 195 -15.87 -3.65 12.85
CA LYS A 195 -17.00 -4.15 12.04
C LYS A 195 -16.99 -3.72 10.56
N LEU A 196 -15.98 -2.99 10.10
CA LEU A 196 -15.90 -2.45 8.73
C LEU A 196 -14.70 -2.97 7.92
N TRP A 197 -13.85 -3.82 8.49
CA TRP A 197 -12.65 -4.35 7.83
C TRP A 197 -12.87 -5.81 7.44
N THR A 198 -13.44 -6.04 6.26
CA THR A 198 -13.88 -7.37 5.82
C THR A 198 -12.75 -8.29 5.33
N SER A 199 -11.50 -7.82 5.23
CA SER A 199 -10.35 -8.68 4.84
C SER A 199 -8.98 -8.09 5.20
N PHE A 200 -8.15 -8.90 5.86
CA PHE A 200 -6.71 -8.63 6.04
C PHE A 200 -5.89 -9.57 5.17
N ILE A 201 -4.89 -9.01 4.49
CA ILE A 201 -3.86 -9.78 3.78
C ILE A 201 -2.56 -9.68 4.57
N TYR A 202 -2.14 -10.80 5.13
CA TYR A 202 -0.85 -10.94 5.79
C TYR A 202 0.19 -11.50 4.86
N LEU A 203 1.40 -10.92 4.90
CA LEU A 203 2.60 -11.58 4.42
C LEU A 203 3.25 -12.28 5.62
N TRP A 204 3.06 -13.60 5.72
CA TRP A 204 3.74 -14.42 6.73
C TRP A 204 4.82 -15.28 6.06
N CYS A 205 6.05 -15.16 6.54
CA CYS A 205 7.14 -16.04 6.16
C CYS A 205 7.36 -17.03 7.32
N GLY A 206 6.73 -18.21 7.23
CA GLY A 206 6.88 -19.25 8.24
C GLY A 206 8.30 -19.80 8.26
N GLY A 207 8.86 -20.03 9.45
CA GLY A 207 10.14 -20.71 9.62
C GLY A 207 10.07 -22.14 9.10
N GLY A 208 10.55 -22.35 7.87
CA GLY A 208 10.70 -23.65 7.23
C GLY A 208 10.36 -23.63 5.74
N HIS A 209 11.39 -23.54 4.87
CA HIS A 209 11.47 -23.87 3.43
C HIS A 209 10.23 -23.71 2.51
N ARG A 210 9.21 -22.93 2.87
CA ARG A 210 8.05 -22.60 2.02
C ARG A 210 7.88 -21.09 2.07
N GLY A 211 7.84 -20.49 0.88
CA GLY A 211 7.95 -19.04 0.68
C GLY A 211 6.86 -18.21 1.36
N CYS A 212 6.92 -16.89 1.17
CA CYS A 212 5.93 -15.97 1.71
C CYS A 212 4.51 -16.34 1.26
N HIS A 213 3.62 -16.55 2.22
CA HIS A 213 2.22 -16.83 1.95
C HIS A 213 1.38 -15.57 2.20
N VAL A 214 0.52 -15.23 1.24
CA VAL A 214 -0.59 -14.29 1.41
C VAL A 214 -1.65 -15.02 2.22
N VAL A 215 -1.76 -14.72 3.51
CA VAL A 215 -2.84 -15.27 4.35
C VAL A 215 -3.98 -14.25 4.33
N LYS A 216 -5.10 -14.64 3.71
CA LYS A 216 -6.35 -13.89 3.79
C LYS A 216 -7.11 -14.37 5.02
N GLU A 217 -7.16 -13.56 6.07
CA GLU A 217 -8.10 -13.80 7.17
C GLU A 217 -9.43 -13.14 6.79
N PHE A 218 -10.44 -13.97 6.52
CA PHE A 218 -11.83 -13.57 6.54
C PHE A 218 -12.33 -13.66 7.98
N TYR A 219 -12.78 -12.55 8.55
CA TYR A 219 -13.52 -12.57 9.81
C TYR A 219 -14.99 -12.31 9.47
N GLU A 220 -15.85 -13.30 9.71
CA GLU A 220 -17.31 -13.15 9.84
C GLU A 220 -17.66 -12.49 11.19
#